data_AF-A0A7S0V5B6-F1
#
_entry.id   AF-A0A7S0V5B6-F1
#
_cell.length_a   1.000
_cell.length_b   1.000
_cell.length_c   1.000
_cell.angle_alpha   90.00
_cell.angle_beta   90.00
_cell.angle_gamma   90.00
#
_symmetry.space_group_name_H-M   'P 1'
#
loop_
_entity.id
_entity.type
_entity.pdbx_description
1 polymer ?
#
loop_
_entity_poly.entity_id
_entity_poly.type
_entity_poly.pdbx_seq_one_letter_code
_entity_poly.pdbx_strand_id
1 'polypeptide(L)'
;VLEHGGWRIGVMGLIEEEWLLTLSTIERDEVDYFDYVPVARRLNAQLRSQGADIVIALTHMRNPNDQRLAREVPELDLILGGHDHEVYHEVVNGVPIIKSGTDFRHLTRIV
;
A
#
# COMPACT_ATOMS: atom_id res chain seq x y z
N VAL A 1 -10.51 -8.44 6.13
CA VAL A 1 -9.61 -8.92 7.21
C VAL A 1 -9.45 -10.42 7.04
N LEU A 2 -8.21 -10.90 7.09
CA LEU A 2 -7.83 -12.31 6.95
C LEU A 2 -7.38 -12.82 8.33
N GLU A 3 -7.59 -14.10 8.62
CA GLU A 3 -7.07 -14.71 9.85
C GLU A 3 -5.95 -15.70 9.51
N HIS A 4 -4.79 -15.54 10.14
CA HIS A 4 -3.63 -16.39 9.90
C HIS A 4 -2.74 -16.49 11.13
N GLY A 5 -2.44 -17.71 11.58
CA GLY A 5 -1.51 -17.93 12.69
C GLY A 5 -1.91 -17.24 14.01
N GLY A 6 -3.22 -17.04 14.23
CA GLY A 6 -3.74 -16.30 15.39
C GLY A 6 -3.79 -14.78 15.23
N TRP A 7 -3.34 -14.23 14.09
CA TRP A 7 -3.39 -12.81 13.77
C TRP A 7 -4.54 -12.50 12.83
N ARG A 8 -5.16 -11.33 13.03
CA ARG A 8 -6.17 -10.76 12.13
C ARG A 8 -5.51 -9.68 11.29
N ILE A 9 -5.37 -9.92 10.00
CA ILE A 9 -4.61 -9.07 9.06
C ILE A 9 -5.60 -8.27 8.21
N GLY A 10 -5.59 -6.95 8.38
CA GLY A 10 -6.25 -5.99 7.50
C GLY A 10 -5.37 -5.69 6.29
N VAL A 11 -5.95 -5.70 5.10
CA VAL A 11 -5.25 -5.31 3.87
C VAL A 11 -6.09 -4.25 3.17
N MET A 12 -5.46 -3.15 2.76
CA MET A 12 -6.06 -2.12 1.93
C MET A 12 -5.32 -2.00 0.60
N GLY A 13 -6.05 -1.82 -0.49
CA GLY A 13 -5.49 -1.50 -1.80
C GLY A 13 -5.46 0.00 -2.02
N LEU A 14 -4.34 0.55 -2.50
CA LEU A 14 -4.18 1.98 -2.83
C LEU A 14 -3.41 2.16 -4.14
N ILE A 15 -3.76 3.20 -4.89
CA ILE A 15 -3.14 3.61 -6.15
C ILE A 15 -2.91 5.12 -6.15
N GLU A 16 -1.92 5.59 -6.91
CA GLU A 16 -1.65 7.02 -7.12
C GLU A 16 -2.48 7.57 -8.27
N GLU A 17 -2.76 8.87 -8.26
CA GLU A 17 -3.58 9.53 -9.30
C GLU A 17 -2.92 9.41 -10.68
N GLU A 18 -1.61 9.60 -10.72
CA GLU A 18 -0.81 9.59 -11.94
C GLU A 18 -0.82 8.21 -12.62
N TRP A 19 -1.08 7.13 -11.87
CA TRP A 19 -1.23 5.79 -12.43
C TRP A 19 -2.44 5.69 -13.36
N LEU A 20 -3.52 6.45 -13.10
CA LEU A 20 -4.70 6.48 -13.98
C LEU A 20 -4.34 6.93 -15.40
N LEU A 21 -3.34 7.81 -15.54
CA LEU A 21 -2.84 8.28 -16.85
C LEU A 21 -2.06 7.21 -17.63
N THR A 22 -1.71 6.10 -16.98
CA THR A 22 -0.98 4.98 -17.62
C THR A 22 -1.91 3.89 -18.13
N LEU A 23 -3.21 4.00 -17.84
CA LEU A 23 -4.22 3.03 -18.24
C LEU A 23 -4.67 3.27 -19.68
N SER A 24 -4.75 2.20 -20.46
CA SER A 24 -5.22 2.26 -21.86
C SER A 24 -6.72 2.05 -22.02
N THR A 25 -7.44 1.76 -20.93
CA THR A 25 -8.83 1.26 -20.95
C THR A 25 -9.76 2.02 -20.02
N ILE A 26 -9.22 2.96 -19.23
CA ILE A 26 -9.99 3.74 -18.27
C ILE A 26 -9.60 5.19 -18.50
N GLU A 27 -10.59 6.01 -18.87
CA GLU A 27 -10.42 7.44 -18.97
C GLU A 27 -10.55 8.08 -17.58
N ARG A 28 -9.88 9.20 -17.37
CA ARG A 28 -9.81 9.82 -16.04
C ARG A 28 -11.17 10.27 -15.50
N ASP A 29 -12.07 10.68 -16.38
CA ASP A 29 -13.43 11.12 -16.04
C ASP A 29 -14.41 9.96 -15.78
N GLU A 30 -13.99 8.71 -16.00
CA GLU A 30 -14.79 7.52 -15.68
C GLU A 30 -14.64 7.08 -14.22
N VAL A 31 -13.71 7.66 -13.47
CA VAL A 31 -13.41 7.27 -12.08
C VAL A 31 -13.24 8.46 -11.15
N ASP A 32 -13.88 8.36 -9.98
CA ASP A 32 -13.62 9.27 -8.87
C ASP A 32 -12.31 8.88 -8.18
N TYR A 33 -11.31 9.75 -8.29
CA TYR A 33 -10.06 9.62 -7.54
C TYR A 33 -10.16 10.36 -6.20
N PHE A 34 -9.71 9.70 -5.14
CA PHE A 34 -9.52 10.28 -3.82
C PHE A 34 -8.07 10.09 -3.42
N ASP A 35 -7.44 11.13 -2.86
CA ASP A 35 -6.05 11.05 -2.39
C ASP A 35 -5.87 9.86 -1.44
N TYR A 36 -4.83 9.09 -1.68
CA TYR A 36 -4.61 7.82 -0.99
C TYR A 36 -4.31 8.01 0.51
N VAL A 37 -3.80 9.17 0.96
CA VAL A 37 -3.51 9.42 2.38
C VAL A 37 -4.76 9.51 3.26
N PRO A 38 -5.75 10.40 3.00
CA PRO A 38 -6.97 10.45 3.79
C PRO A 38 -7.78 9.15 3.68
N VAL A 39 -7.76 8.51 2.50
CA VAL A 39 -8.39 7.19 2.32
C VAL A 39 -7.70 6.14 3.19
N ALA A 40 -6.37 6.09 3.22
CA ALA A 40 -5.61 5.16 4.04
C ALA A 40 -5.89 5.35 5.54
N ARG A 41 -5.96 6.59 6.04
CA ARG A 41 -6.32 6.85 7.44
C ARG A 41 -7.72 6.30 7.77
N ARG A 42 -8.70 6.57 6.90
CA ARG A 42 -10.07 6.07 7.06
C ARG A 42 -10.12 4.54 7.06
N LEU A 43 -9.47 3.91 6.08
CA LEU A 43 -9.44 2.46 5.94
C LEU A 43 -8.67 1.79 7.08
N ASN A 44 -7.57 2.39 7.55
CA ASN A 44 -6.85 1.92 8.73
C ASN A 44 -7.77 1.89 9.95
N ALA A 45 -8.44 3.00 10.27
CA ALA A 45 -9.38 3.06 11.38
C ALA A 45 -10.51 2.01 11.25
N GLN A 46 -11.02 1.80 10.04
CA GLN A 46 -12.04 0.80 9.76
C GLN A 46 -11.52 -0.64 9.94
N LEU A 47 -10.33 -0.97 9.44
CA LEU A 47 -9.76 -2.31 9.59
C LEU A 47 -9.42 -2.60 11.05
N ARG A 48 -8.90 -1.61 11.78
CA ARG A 48 -8.64 -1.71 13.23
C ARG A 48 -9.94 -1.91 14.01
N SER A 49 -11.02 -1.19 13.69
CA SER A 49 -12.31 -1.38 14.37
C SER A 49 -12.96 -2.74 14.07
N GLN A 50 -12.64 -3.33 12.92
CA GLN A 50 -12.98 -4.72 12.60
C GLN A 50 -12.09 -5.75 13.34
N GLY A 51 -11.14 -5.28 14.14
CA GLY A 51 -10.24 -6.07 14.98
C GLY A 51 -9.01 -6.60 14.25
N ALA A 52 -8.48 -5.85 13.27
CA ALA A 52 -7.18 -6.16 12.67
C ALA A 52 -6.03 -5.83 13.63
N ASP A 53 -5.21 -6.84 13.92
CA ASP A 53 -3.97 -6.73 14.70
C ASP A 53 -2.82 -6.16 13.87
N ILE A 54 -2.85 -6.38 12.55
CA ILE A 54 -1.89 -5.86 11.58
C ILE A 54 -2.67 -5.23 10.41
N VAL A 55 -2.24 -4.07 9.92
CA VAL A 55 -2.80 -3.37 8.76
C VAL A 55 -1.70 -3.12 7.73
N ILE A 56 -1.89 -3.72 6.55
CA ILE A 56 -0.97 -3.67 5.42
C ILE A 56 -1.59 -2.81 4.32
N ALA A 57 -0.85 -1.82 3.81
CA ALA A 57 -1.17 -1.16 2.56
C ALA A 57 -0.51 -1.92 1.40
N LEU A 58 -1.32 -2.49 0.51
CA LEU A 58 -0.88 -3.09 -0.74
C LEU A 58 -1.04 -2.03 -1.83
N THR A 59 0.07 -1.49 -2.32
CA THR A 59 0.07 -0.28 -3.15
C THR A 59 0.59 -0.57 -4.55
N HIS A 60 0.10 0.21 -5.52
CA HIS A 60 0.70 0.31 -6.85
C HIS A 60 1.01 1.78 -7.13
N MET A 61 2.07 2.27 -6.50
CA MET A 61 2.49 3.68 -6.52
C MET A 61 4.00 3.77 -6.69
N ARG A 62 4.51 4.92 -7.14
CA ARG A 62 5.96 5.19 -7.12
C ARG A 62 6.47 5.32 -5.70
N ASN A 63 7.76 5.04 -5.50
CA ASN A 63 8.45 5.18 -4.21
C ASN A 63 8.15 6.51 -3.48
N PRO A 64 8.17 7.70 -4.12
CA PRO A 64 7.86 8.95 -3.42
C PRO A 64 6.47 8.99 -2.79
N ASN A 65 5.48 8.33 -3.42
CA ASN A 65 4.10 8.30 -2.94
C ASN A 65 3.93 7.27 -1.81
N ASP A 66 4.61 6.11 -1.88
CA ASP A 66 4.71 5.17 -0.75
C ASP A 66 5.40 5.82 0.46
N GLN A 67 6.48 6.57 0.22
CA GLN A 67 7.16 7.33 1.27
C GLN A 67 6.26 8.42 1.87
N ARG A 68 5.46 9.12 1.05
CA ARG A 68 4.47 10.09 1.54
C ARG A 68 3.41 9.39 2.40
N LEU A 69 2.92 8.23 1.96
CA LEU A 69 1.97 7.43 2.72
C LEU A 69 2.54 7.05 4.09
N ALA A 70 3.77 6.50 4.13
CA ALA A 70 4.43 6.13 5.38
C ALA A 70 4.68 7.34 6.31
N ARG A 71 5.08 8.50 5.76
CA ARG A 71 5.27 9.73 6.56
C ARG A 71 3.97 10.21 7.19
N GLU A 72 2.89 10.22 6.41
CA GLU A 72 1.63 10.83 6.82
C GLU A 72 0.70 9.86 7.57
N VAL A 73 0.89 8.55 7.43
CA VAL A 73 0.08 7.52 8.09
C VAL A 73 1.00 6.54 8.84
N PRO A 74 1.68 7.00 9.91
CA PRO A 74 2.58 6.15 10.69
C PRO A 74 1.88 5.01 11.46
N GLU A 75 0.54 4.97 11.44
CA GLU A 75 -0.26 3.93 12.08
C GLU A 75 -0.39 2.64 11.25
N LEU A 76 0.13 2.64 10.01
CA LEU A 76 0.26 1.44 9.19
C LEU A 76 1.43 0.59 9.67
N ASP A 77 1.29 -0.73 9.61
CA ASP A 77 2.37 -1.64 10.03
C ASP A 77 3.32 -1.97 8.89
N LEU A 78 2.85 -1.92 7.63
CA LEU A 78 3.60 -2.33 6.46
C LEU A 78 3.03 -1.76 5.16
N ILE A 79 3.91 -1.32 4.27
CA ILE A 79 3.58 -0.99 2.88
C ILE A 79 4.24 -2.02 1.96
N LEU A 80 3.43 -2.75 1.21
CA LEU A 80 3.85 -3.65 0.14
C LEU A 80 3.56 -2.96 -1.20
N GLY A 81 4.59 -2.41 -1.84
CA GLY A 81 4.43 -1.59 -3.03
C GLY A 81 4.87 -2.25 -4.34
N GLY A 82 4.60 -1.54 -5.43
CA GLY A 82 4.89 -1.97 -6.81
C GLY A 82 5.29 -0.81 -7.73
N HIS A 83 4.95 -0.91 -9.02
CA HIS A 83 5.11 0.10 -10.07
C HIS A 83 6.55 0.43 -10.51
N ASP A 84 7.51 0.57 -9.61
CA ASP A 84 8.87 0.99 -9.97
C ASP A 84 9.72 -0.14 -10.60
N HIS A 85 9.26 -1.39 -10.54
CA HIS A 85 9.95 -2.59 -11.06
C HIS A 85 11.32 -2.88 -10.43
N GLU A 86 11.68 -2.18 -9.36
CA GLU A 86 12.93 -2.35 -8.61
C GLU A 86 12.69 -3.10 -7.30
N VAL A 87 13.71 -3.82 -6.84
CA VAL A 87 13.73 -4.30 -5.46
C VAL A 87 13.99 -3.10 -4.56
N TYR A 88 13.07 -2.84 -3.64
CA TYR A 88 13.13 -1.67 -2.78
C TYR A 88 12.82 -2.03 -1.34
N HIS A 89 13.58 -1.47 -0.42
CA HIS A 89 13.32 -1.57 1.01
C HIS A 89 13.76 -0.29 1.72
N GLU A 90 12.84 0.31 2.45
CA GLU A 90 13.09 1.49 3.28
C GLU A 90 12.16 1.47 4.49
N VAL A 91 12.57 2.05 5.62
CA VAL A 91 11.69 2.32 6.75
C VAL A 91 11.50 3.82 6.87
N VAL A 92 10.27 4.28 6.77
CA VAL A 92 9.92 5.71 6.82
C VAL A 92 8.95 5.93 7.96
N ASN A 93 9.32 6.78 8.92
CA ASN A 93 8.51 7.07 10.11
C ASN A 93 8.07 5.81 10.89
N GLY A 94 8.94 4.79 10.94
CA GLY A 94 8.65 3.51 11.59
C GLY A 94 7.87 2.51 10.74
N VAL A 95 7.41 2.90 9.55
CA VAL A 95 6.67 2.04 8.62
C VAL A 95 7.62 1.45 7.56
N PRO A 96 7.80 0.12 7.49
CA PRO A 96 8.54 -0.52 6.42
C PRO A 96 7.81 -0.44 5.08
N ILE A 97 8.57 -0.16 4.02
CA ILE A 97 8.14 -0.14 2.62
C ILE A 97 8.95 -1.20 1.88
N ILE A 98 8.28 -2.13 1.21
CA ILE A 98 8.93 -3.26 0.51
C ILE A 98 8.37 -3.40 -0.90
N LYS A 99 9.26 -3.52 -1.90
CA LYS A 99 8.93 -3.88 -3.30
C LYS A 99 9.81 -5.01 -3.79
N SER A 100 9.23 -5.92 -4.57
CA SER A 100 9.87 -7.19 -4.97
C SER A 100 10.38 -7.18 -6.43
N GLY A 101 10.68 -6.03 -7.02
CA GLY A 101 11.10 -5.95 -8.42
C GLY A 101 9.99 -6.31 -9.41
N THR A 102 10.36 -6.92 -10.53
CA THR A 102 9.45 -7.27 -11.64
C THR A 102 9.73 -8.66 -12.23
N ASP A 103 8.84 -9.10 -13.12
CA ASP A 103 8.94 -10.31 -13.95
C ASP A 103 9.20 -11.61 -13.17
N PHE A 104 8.70 -11.68 -11.92
CA PHE A 104 8.92 -12.80 -11.00
C PHE A 104 10.40 -13.15 -10.75
N ARG A 105 11.32 -12.23 -11.05
CA ARG A 105 12.77 -12.43 -10.85
C ARG A 105 13.17 -12.44 -9.39
N HIS A 106 12.33 -11.88 -8.52
CA HIS A 106 12.57 -11.84 -7.08
C HIS A 106 11.29 -12.21 -6.32
N LEU A 107 11.50 -12.77 -5.14
CA LEU A 107 10.46 -13.07 -4.16
C LEU A 107 10.94 -12.55 -2.82
N THR A 108 10.19 -11.64 -2.21
CA THR A 108 10.51 -11.17 -0.87
C THR A 108 9.85 -12.06 0.17
N ARG A 109 10.64 -12.54 1.12
CA ARG A 109 10.16 -13.24 2.31
C ARG A 109 10.36 -12.35 3.52
N ILE A 110 9.26 -11.98 4.17
CA ILE A 110 9.24 -11.23 5.43
C ILE A 110 9.20 -12.25 6.56
N VAL A 111 10.15 -12.16 7.50
CA VAL A 111 10.34 -13.10 8.62
C VAL A 111 10.38 -12.39 9.94
#